data_AF-A0A957U0Z0-F1
#
_entry.id   AF-A0A957U0Z0-F1
#
_cell.length_a   1.000
_cell.length_b   1.000
_cell.length_c   1.000
_cell.angle_alpha   90.00
_cell.angle_beta   90.00
_cell.angle_gamma   90.00
#
_symmetry.space_group_name_H-M   'P 1'
#
loop_
_entity.id
_entity.type
_entity.pdbx_description
1 polymer ?
#
loop_
_entity_poly.entity_id
_entity_poly.type
_entity_poly.pdbx_seq_one_letter_code
_entity_poly.pdbx_strand_id
1 'polypeptide(L)'
;MTHCALCQRPVDSRVLAYVDELRPPVRRLVETTVAGWQAEAGICPSCALVYAQQAADQRHTTPLNVTTDPHTTFPYYHPAEESVLAQWERLPDYESWTGQGVTIAFLDSGFFPHPDLTTAQTWTGERPDWAHLPPAQLRKQVEVAAPRLIDYVDLTGGQEALGLDHPALWDDSWLSWHGQMTTTVAAGNGL
;
A
#
# COMPACT_ATOMS: atom_id res chain seq x y z
N MET A 1 -23.46 22.10 17.28
CA MET A 1 -22.15 22.26 16.60
C MET A 1 -21.07 21.74 17.53
N THR A 2 -20.29 20.77 17.07
CA THR A 2 -19.10 20.29 17.76
C THR A 2 -17.92 21.22 17.45
N HIS A 3 -16.87 21.16 18.25
CA HIS A 3 -15.64 21.93 18.03
C HIS A 3 -14.47 20.96 17.84
N CYS A 4 -13.52 21.33 16.98
CA CYS A 4 -12.31 20.55 16.81
C CYS A 4 -11.46 20.62 18.08
N ALA A 5 -11.01 19.48 18.61
CA ALA A 5 -10.17 19.43 19.80
C ALA A 5 -8.84 20.21 19.67
N LEU A 6 -8.34 20.39 18.43
CA LEU A 6 -7.05 21.03 18.17
C LEU A 6 -7.15 22.56 18.04
N CYS A 7 -8.04 23.05 17.18
CA CYS A 7 -8.16 24.49 16.89
C CYS A 7 -9.38 25.17 17.52
N GLN A 8 -10.25 24.41 18.18
CA GLN A 8 -11.49 24.89 18.82
C GLN A 8 -12.46 25.61 17.87
N ARG A 9 -12.27 25.46 16.54
CA ARG A 9 -13.21 25.99 15.55
C ARG A 9 -14.45 25.10 15.45
N PRO A 10 -15.64 25.68 15.21
CA PRO A 10 -16.86 24.92 15.00
C PRO A 10 -16.76 24.05 13.75
N VAL A 11 -17.22 22.81 13.85
CA VAL A 11 -17.17 21.81 12.77
C VAL A 11 -18.33 20.84 12.94
N ASP A 12 -18.86 20.34 11.83
CA ASP A 12 -19.89 19.30 11.84
C ASP A 12 -19.30 17.99 12.39
N SER A 13 -20.01 17.32 13.29
CA SER A 13 -19.54 16.08 13.92
C SER A 13 -19.33 14.96 12.90
N ARG A 14 -20.06 14.98 11.78
CA ARG A 14 -19.86 14.03 10.67
C ARG A 14 -18.50 14.20 10.02
N VAL A 15 -17.97 15.43 9.97
CA VAL A 15 -16.63 15.70 9.44
C VAL A 15 -15.55 15.20 10.39
N LEU A 16 -15.77 15.30 11.70
CA LEU A 16 -14.84 14.77 12.70
C LEU A 16 -14.72 13.24 12.65
N ALA A 17 -15.76 12.53 12.21
CA ALA A 17 -15.75 11.09 12.07
C ALA A 17 -14.81 10.57 10.95
N TYR A 18 -14.39 11.44 10.01
CA TYR A 18 -13.40 11.10 8.97
C TYR A 18 -11.96 10.97 9.53
N VAL A 19 -11.78 11.06 10.84
CA VAL A 19 -10.49 10.80 11.51
C VAL A 19 -9.97 9.39 11.23
N ASP A 20 -10.87 8.41 11.03
CA ASP A 20 -10.51 7.04 10.69
C ASP A 20 -9.91 6.92 9.28
N GLU A 21 -10.12 7.92 8.42
CA GLU A 21 -9.54 8.03 7.09
C GLU A 21 -8.19 8.78 7.09
N LEU A 22 -7.71 9.27 8.25
CA LEU A 22 -6.37 9.86 8.33
C LEU A 22 -5.31 8.80 8.02
N ARG A 23 -4.37 9.17 7.14
CA ARG A 23 -3.19 8.35 6.89
C ARG A 23 -2.46 8.05 8.21
N PRO A 24 -2.01 6.80 8.45
CA PRO A 24 -1.34 6.43 9.70
C PRO A 24 -0.17 7.33 10.13
N PRO A 25 0.70 7.83 9.22
CA PRO A 25 1.76 8.76 9.60
C PRO A 25 1.23 10.09 10.15
N VAL A 26 0.15 10.62 9.56
CA VAL A 26 -0.48 11.88 9.99
C VAL A 26 -1.15 11.68 11.34
N ARG A 27 -1.92 10.60 11.50
CA ARG A 27 -2.56 10.26 12.78
C ARG A 27 -1.52 10.13 13.90
N ARG A 28 -0.45 9.36 13.67
CA ARG A 28 0.63 9.17 14.64
C ARG A 28 1.34 10.48 14.99
N LEU A 29 1.50 11.37 14.02
CA LEU A 29 2.07 12.69 14.27
C LEU A 29 1.15 13.54 15.18
N VAL A 30 -0.16 13.50 14.97
CA VAL A 30 -1.11 14.18 15.86
C VAL A 30 -1.06 13.59 17.28
N GLU A 31 -1.10 12.26 17.41
CA GLU A 31 -1.07 11.55 18.70
C GLU A 31 0.19 11.86 19.52
N THR A 32 1.33 11.98 18.85
CA THR A 32 2.62 12.29 19.51
C THR A 32 2.80 13.78 19.81
N THR A 33 2.16 14.67 19.03
CA THR A 33 2.34 16.13 19.16
C THR A 33 1.30 16.77 20.08
N VAL A 34 0.07 16.26 20.09
CA VAL A 34 -1.06 16.87 20.82
C VAL A 34 -1.34 16.05 22.08
N ALA A 35 -0.86 16.54 23.22
CA ALA A 35 -1.05 15.88 24.50
C ALA A 35 -2.54 15.64 24.81
N GLY A 36 -2.88 14.39 25.09
CA GLY A 36 -4.25 13.99 25.44
C GLY A 36 -5.23 13.92 24.28
N TRP A 37 -4.78 14.13 23.03
CA TRP A 37 -5.61 13.82 21.87
C TRP A 37 -5.76 12.31 21.71
N GLN A 38 -6.95 11.88 21.32
CA GLN A 38 -7.27 10.51 20.95
C GLN A 38 -8.09 10.56 19.66
N ALA A 39 -8.06 9.49 18.85
CA ALA A 39 -8.71 9.49 17.54
C ALA A 39 -10.21 9.79 17.63
N GLU A 40 -10.88 9.37 18.70
CA GLU A 40 -12.31 9.57 18.92
C GLU A 40 -12.68 11.05 19.08
N ALA A 41 -11.72 11.91 19.42
CA ALA A 41 -11.92 13.37 19.48
C ALA A 41 -12.04 14.01 18.07
N GLY A 42 -11.63 13.28 17.04
CA GLY A 42 -11.64 13.72 15.65
C GLY A 42 -10.66 14.86 15.35
N ILE A 43 -10.61 15.23 14.07
CA ILE A 43 -9.84 16.36 13.57
C ILE A 43 -10.63 17.11 12.49
N CYS A 44 -10.53 18.44 12.44
CA CYS A 44 -11.14 19.19 11.33
C CYS A 44 -10.23 19.18 10.08
N PRO A 45 -10.76 19.40 8.87
CA PRO A 45 -9.97 19.35 7.63
C PRO A 45 -8.78 20.32 7.63
N SER A 46 -8.94 21.52 8.22
CA SER A 46 -7.83 22.48 8.31
C SER A 46 -6.69 21.99 9.20
N CYS A 47 -7.00 21.39 10.35
CA CYS A 47 -5.97 20.80 11.21
C CYS A 47 -5.35 19.57 10.55
N ALA A 48 -6.16 18.71 9.93
CA ALA A 48 -5.68 17.54 9.20
C ALA A 48 -4.67 17.92 8.12
N LEU A 49 -4.97 18.98 7.35
CA LEU A 49 -4.07 19.50 6.31
C LEU A 49 -2.73 20.00 6.90
N VAL A 50 -2.77 20.72 8.03
CA VAL A 50 -1.55 21.20 8.70
C VAL A 50 -0.66 20.03 9.12
N TYR A 51 -1.24 19.00 9.74
CA TYR A 51 -0.46 17.83 10.16
C TYR A 51 -0.02 16.96 8.97
N ALA A 52 -0.80 16.90 7.89
CA ALA A 52 -0.39 16.25 6.66
C ALA A 52 0.82 16.94 6.03
N GLN A 53 0.85 18.27 6.03
CA GLN A 53 2.02 19.03 5.56
C GLN A 53 3.24 18.81 6.47
N GLN A 54 3.06 18.85 7.80
CA GLN A 54 4.16 18.60 8.73
C GLN A 54 4.74 17.18 8.57
N ALA A 55 3.89 16.17 8.36
CA ALA A 55 4.35 14.82 8.05
C ALA A 55 5.11 14.76 6.71
N ALA A 56 4.66 15.51 5.70
CA ALA A 56 5.37 15.62 4.42
C ALA A 56 6.73 16.32 4.56
N ASP A 57 6.83 17.32 5.43
CA ASP A 57 8.08 18.07 5.69
C ASP A 57 9.12 17.22 6.46
N GLN A 58 8.69 16.14 7.14
CA GLN A 58 9.57 15.18 7.82
C GLN A 58 10.20 14.16 6.86
N ARG A 59 9.80 14.14 5.58
CA ARG A 59 10.35 13.21 4.59
C ARG A 59 11.79 13.56 4.25
N HIS A 60 12.62 12.53 4.11
CA HIS A 60 13.99 12.66 3.64
C HIS A 60 14.02 13.06 2.16
N THR A 61 15.06 13.80 1.77
CA THR A 61 15.31 14.15 0.36
C THR A 61 15.93 13.00 -0.43
N THR A 62 16.50 12.02 0.26
CA THR A 62 17.07 10.79 -0.29
C THR A 62 16.23 9.60 0.13
N PRO A 63 16.07 8.58 -0.73
CA PRO A 63 15.29 7.40 -0.38
C PRO A 63 16.00 6.60 0.72
N LEU A 64 15.20 6.07 1.64
CA LEU A 64 15.64 5.29 2.80
C LEU A 64 15.70 3.79 2.54
N ASN A 65 15.34 3.33 1.34
CA ASN A 65 15.22 1.91 1.02
C ASN A 65 16.52 1.11 1.19
N VAL A 66 17.66 1.78 1.08
CA VAL A 66 19.01 1.23 1.33
C VAL A 66 19.41 1.23 2.82
N THR A 67 18.56 1.76 3.70
CA THR A 67 18.85 1.89 5.14
C THR A 67 18.21 0.81 6.00
N THR A 68 17.29 0.01 5.44
CA THR A 68 16.70 -1.17 6.10
C THR A 68 17.53 -2.43 5.83
N ASP A 69 17.41 -3.41 6.71
CA ASP A 69 17.92 -4.77 6.51
C ASP A 69 16.79 -5.79 6.75
N PRO A 70 16.33 -6.53 5.72
CA PRO A 70 16.78 -6.44 4.33
C PRO A 70 16.42 -5.09 3.69
N HIS A 71 17.19 -4.69 2.67
CA HIS A 71 16.86 -3.50 1.89
C HIS A 71 15.46 -3.62 1.32
N THR A 72 14.65 -2.57 1.50
CA THR A 72 13.38 -2.52 0.80
C THR A 72 13.62 -2.25 -0.66
N THR A 73 12.67 -2.77 -1.40
CA THR A 73 12.75 -2.98 -2.83
C THR A 73 12.25 -1.73 -3.56
N PHE A 74 11.40 -0.92 -2.90
CA PHE A 74 10.84 0.33 -3.39
C PHE A 74 11.39 1.54 -2.62
N PRO A 75 11.54 2.72 -3.25
CA PRO A 75 11.96 3.92 -2.55
C PRO A 75 10.86 4.42 -1.60
N TYR A 76 11.21 4.58 -0.33
CA TYR A 76 10.39 5.30 0.65
C TYR A 76 11.20 6.42 1.30
N TYR A 77 10.54 7.45 1.80
CA TYR A 77 11.21 8.69 2.23
C TYR A 77 10.96 9.04 3.69
N HIS A 78 10.16 8.26 4.40
CA HIS A 78 9.93 8.44 5.83
C HIS A 78 9.79 7.07 6.50
N PRO A 79 10.32 6.83 7.71
CA PRO A 79 10.23 5.51 8.36
C PRO A 79 8.80 4.98 8.57
N ALA A 80 7.79 5.86 8.58
CA ALA A 80 6.38 5.47 8.62
C ALA A 80 5.76 5.16 7.24
N GLU A 81 6.53 5.25 6.15
CA GLU A 81 6.17 4.96 4.75
C GLU A 81 6.84 3.65 4.27
N GLU A 82 7.20 2.72 5.15
CA GLU A 82 7.82 1.43 4.79
C GLU A 82 6.83 0.44 4.12
N SER A 83 5.87 0.97 3.34
CA SER A 83 4.98 0.24 2.46
C SER A 83 4.83 1.01 1.15
N VAL A 84 4.52 0.30 0.06
CA VAL A 84 4.24 0.94 -1.23
C VAL A 84 2.94 1.72 -1.09
N LEU A 85 2.96 3.03 -1.36
CA LEU A 85 1.73 3.84 -1.41
C LEU A 85 0.77 3.25 -2.45
N ALA A 86 -0.53 3.20 -2.13
CA ALA A 86 -1.53 2.77 -3.08
C ALA A 86 -1.55 3.68 -4.32
N GLN A 87 -2.07 3.20 -5.46
CA GLN A 87 -2.11 4.00 -6.69
C GLN A 87 -2.81 5.35 -6.51
N TRP A 88 -3.93 5.38 -5.77
CA TRP A 88 -4.70 6.59 -5.52
C TRP A 88 -3.95 7.61 -4.64
N GLU A 89 -3.06 7.14 -3.75
CA GLU A 89 -2.19 8.03 -2.96
C GLU A 89 -1.04 8.61 -3.80
N ARG A 90 -0.61 7.91 -4.85
CA ARG A 90 0.41 8.38 -5.80
C ARG A 90 -0.15 9.36 -6.83
N LEU A 91 -1.45 9.28 -7.15
CA LEU A 91 -2.14 10.06 -8.16
C LEU A 91 -3.32 10.84 -7.55
N PRO A 92 -3.07 11.87 -6.74
CA PRO A 92 -4.10 12.55 -5.94
C PRO A 92 -5.21 13.24 -6.74
N ASP A 93 -5.03 13.47 -8.06
CA ASP A 93 -5.99 14.20 -8.90
C ASP A 93 -6.94 13.30 -9.73
N TYR A 94 -6.95 11.97 -9.48
CA TYR A 94 -7.71 10.99 -10.29
C TYR A 94 -8.80 10.22 -9.52
N GLU A 95 -9.44 10.83 -8.51
CA GLU A 95 -10.48 10.17 -7.69
C GLU A 95 -11.73 9.73 -8.48
N SER A 96 -11.95 10.29 -9.67
CA SER A 96 -13.12 9.97 -10.50
C SER A 96 -13.02 8.64 -11.25
N TRP A 97 -11.83 8.02 -11.30
CA TRP A 97 -11.58 6.82 -12.11
C TRP A 97 -10.85 5.76 -11.29
N THR A 98 -11.56 4.69 -10.94
CA THR A 98 -11.02 3.59 -10.11
C THR A 98 -10.18 2.57 -10.89
N GLY A 99 -10.17 2.65 -12.22
CA GLY A 99 -9.57 1.62 -13.08
C GLY A 99 -10.34 0.28 -13.06
N GLN A 100 -11.53 0.21 -12.45
CA GLN A 100 -12.33 -1.01 -12.39
C GLN A 100 -12.68 -1.50 -13.81
N GLY A 101 -12.41 -2.78 -14.07
CA GLY A 101 -12.64 -3.41 -15.38
C GLY A 101 -11.51 -3.19 -16.39
N VAL A 102 -10.46 -2.45 -16.04
CA VAL A 102 -9.25 -2.34 -16.85
C VAL A 102 -8.35 -3.54 -16.58
N THR A 103 -7.85 -4.17 -17.63
CA THR A 103 -6.80 -5.18 -17.58
C THR A 103 -5.50 -4.59 -18.08
N ILE A 104 -4.42 -4.75 -17.32
CA ILE A 104 -3.07 -4.34 -17.72
C ILE A 104 -2.26 -5.61 -17.96
N ALA A 105 -1.64 -5.71 -19.13
CA ALA A 105 -0.70 -6.78 -19.45
C ALA A 105 0.73 -6.29 -19.16
N PHE A 106 1.43 -6.97 -18.27
CA PHE A 106 2.82 -6.68 -17.95
C PHE A 106 3.73 -7.66 -18.70
N LEU A 107 4.65 -7.12 -19.49
CA LEU A 107 5.74 -7.89 -20.10
C LEU A 107 7.02 -7.59 -19.34
N ASP A 108 7.50 -8.56 -18.57
CA ASP A 108 8.61 -8.38 -17.64
C ASP A 108 9.45 -9.68 -17.56
N SER A 109 10.55 -9.69 -16.79
CA SER A 109 11.51 -10.79 -16.69
C SER A 109 11.04 -12.00 -15.88
N GLY A 110 9.83 -11.92 -15.32
CA GLY A 110 9.27 -12.90 -14.40
C GLY A 110 8.28 -12.21 -13.45
N PHE A 111 7.51 -12.99 -12.72
CA PHE A 111 6.53 -12.44 -11.78
C PHE A 111 6.23 -13.46 -10.68
N PHE A 112 6.21 -12.99 -9.43
CA PHE A 112 5.77 -13.77 -8.27
C PHE A 112 4.57 -13.06 -7.61
N PRO A 113 3.44 -13.75 -7.34
CA PRO A 113 2.26 -13.14 -6.76
C PRO A 113 2.52 -12.41 -5.44
N HIS A 114 1.90 -11.23 -5.28
CA HIS A 114 2.05 -10.36 -4.10
C HIS A 114 0.69 -10.09 -3.44
N PRO A 115 0.59 -10.00 -2.11
CA PRO A 115 -0.65 -9.67 -1.39
C PRO A 115 -1.35 -8.39 -1.86
N ASP A 116 -0.61 -7.37 -2.29
CA ASP A 116 -1.18 -6.12 -2.85
C ASP A 116 -2.02 -6.33 -4.12
N LEU A 117 -1.83 -7.45 -4.80
CA LEU A 117 -2.54 -7.78 -6.03
C LEU A 117 -3.76 -8.66 -5.76
N THR A 118 -4.27 -8.65 -4.53
CA THR A 118 -5.50 -9.36 -4.13
C THR A 118 -6.73 -8.48 -4.32
N THR A 119 -7.91 -9.10 -4.29
CA THR A 119 -9.20 -8.42 -4.50
C THR A 119 -9.56 -7.47 -3.35
N ALA A 120 -9.09 -7.75 -2.13
CA ALA A 120 -9.34 -6.91 -0.97
C ALA A 120 -8.41 -5.68 -0.96
N GLN A 121 -8.99 -4.48 -0.93
CA GLN A 121 -8.23 -3.22 -0.87
C GLN A 121 -7.45 -3.06 0.44
N THR A 122 -7.89 -3.74 1.49
CA THR A 122 -7.25 -3.75 2.81
C THR A 122 -7.09 -5.19 3.27
N TRP A 123 -6.00 -5.50 3.96
CA TRP A 123 -5.80 -6.83 4.53
C TRP A 123 -6.76 -7.06 5.71
N THR A 124 -7.61 -8.08 5.62
CA THR A 124 -8.56 -8.44 6.68
C THR A 124 -7.93 -9.47 7.62
N GLY A 125 -7.63 -9.06 8.84
CA GLY A 125 -7.05 -9.91 9.88
C GLY A 125 -5.69 -9.45 10.37
N GLU A 126 -5.00 -10.29 11.14
CA GLU A 126 -3.61 -10.05 11.52
C GLU A 126 -2.74 -10.07 10.25
N ARG A 127 -1.96 -9.00 10.04
CA ARG A 127 -1.02 -8.95 8.91
C ARG A 127 0.10 -9.95 9.17
N PRO A 128 0.32 -10.91 8.26
CA PRO A 128 1.48 -11.76 8.33
C PRO A 128 2.77 -10.93 8.26
N ASP A 129 3.84 -11.47 8.84
CA ASP A 129 5.18 -10.97 8.62
C ASP A 129 5.65 -11.35 7.20
N TRP A 130 5.22 -10.54 6.23
CA TRP A 130 5.46 -10.79 4.80
C TRP A 130 6.93 -11.00 4.46
N ALA A 131 7.84 -10.28 5.13
CA ALA A 131 9.27 -10.35 4.88
C ALA A 131 9.88 -11.70 5.27
N HIS A 132 9.27 -12.41 6.23
CA HIS A 132 9.79 -13.66 6.77
C HIS A 132 8.92 -14.88 6.45
N LEU A 133 7.86 -14.70 5.66
CA LEU A 133 6.98 -15.79 5.25
C LEU A 133 7.66 -16.71 4.22
N PRO A 134 7.72 -18.04 4.46
CA PRO A 134 8.16 -18.99 3.45
C PRO A 134 7.27 -18.94 2.19
N PRO A 135 7.81 -19.14 0.98
CA PRO A 135 7.06 -19.02 -0.28
C PRO A 135 5.76 -19.85 -0.33
N ALA A 136 5.79 -21.08 0.19
CA ALA A 136 4.60 -21.94 0.24
C ALA A 136 3.48 -21.37 1.14
N GLN A 137 3.86 -20.70 2.24
CA GLN A 137 2.89 -20.04 3.12
C GLN A 137 2.38 -18.75 2.49
N LEU A 138 3.25 -17.96 1.85
CA LEU A 138 2.87 -16.76 1.12
C LEU A 138 1.87 -17.10 0.00
N ARG A 139 2.14 -18.13 -0.80
CA ARG A 139 1.22 -18.64 -1.81
C ARG A 139 -0.16 -18.93 -1.22
N LYS A 140 -0.21 -19.69 -0.13
CA LYS A 140 -1.48 -20.02 0.55
C LYS A 140 -2.23 -18.76 1.00
N GLN A 141 -1.53 -17.75 1.53
CA GLN A 141 -2.16 -16.49 1.93
C GLN A 141 -2.73 -15.73 0.73
N VAL A 142 -1.97 -15.64 -0.37
CA VAL A 142 -2.40 -14.94 -1.60
C VAL A 142 -3.57 -15.66 -2.27
N GLU A 143 -3.54 -16.99 -2.37
CA GLU A 143 -4.64 -17.80 -2.93
C GLU A 143 -5.93 -17.62 -2.13
N VAL A 144 -5.85 -17.64 -0.80
CA VAL A 144 -7.00 -17.40 0.09
C VAL A 144 -7.55 -15.98 -0.07
N ALA A 145 -6.67 -14.99 -0.27
CA ALA A 145 -7.06 -13.60 -0.45
C ALA A 145 -7.60 -13.28 -1.87
N ALA A 146 -7.72 -14.29 -2.75
CA ALA A 146 -8.20 -14.19 -4.12
C ALA A 146 -7.42 -13.16 -4.97
N PRO A 147 -6.39 -13.59 -5.72
CA PRO A 147 -5.59 -12.69 -6.54
C PRO A 147 -6.39 -12.06 -7.69
N ARG A 148 -6.07 -10.83 -8.06
CA ARG A 148 -6.59 -10.10 -9.23
C ARG A 148 -5.86 -10.46 -10.53
N LEU A 149 -5.05 -11.52 -10.51
CA LEU A 149 -4.37 -12.04 -11.68
C LEU A 149 -5.39 -12.76 -12.56
N ILE A 150 -5.45 -12.37 -13.83
CA ILE A 150 -6.40 -12.95 -14.80
C ILE A 150 -5.76 -14.12 -15.54
N ASP A 151 -4.51 -13.98 -15.95
CA ASP A 151 -3.76 -15.00 -16.67
C ASP A 151 -2.25 -14.80 -16.47
N TYR A 152 -1.46 -15.82 -16.81
CA TYR A 152 -0.01 -15.80 -16.79
C TYR A 152 0.52 -16.52 -18.03
N VAL A 153 1.55 -15.96 -18.65
CA VAL A 153 2.19 -16.50 -19.85
C VAL A 153 3.69 -16.57 -19.63
N ASP A 154 4.26 -17.77 -19.74
CA ASP A 154 5.69 -18.01 -19.74
C ASP A 154 6.17 -18.35 -21.17
N LEU A 155 7.18 -17.61 -21.64
CA LEU A 155 7.80 -17.77 -22.96
C LEU A 155 9.27 -18.20 -22.87
N THR A 156 9.82 -18.40 -21.67
CA THR A 156 11.25 -18.64 -21.44
C THR A 156 11.71 -19.99 -21.99
N GLY A 157 10.82 -20.98 -22.07
CA GLY A 157 11.10 -22.33 -22.59
C GLY A 157 11.08 -22.45 -24.12
N GLY A 158 10.90 -21.35 -24.87
CA GLY A 158 10.75 -21.38 -26.34
C GLY A 158 9.41 -21.97 -26.81
N GLN A 159 8.50 -22.26 -25.89
CA GLN A 159 7.10 -22.60 -26.10
C GLN A 159 6.28 -21.77 -25.12
N GLU A 160 5.02 -21.51 -25.49
CA GLU A 160 4.06 -20.82 -24.64
C GLU A 160 3.54 -21.78 -23.57
N ALA A 161 3.66 -21.39 -22.30
CA ALA A 161 3.00 -22.05 -21.19
C ALA A 161 2.07 -21.06 -20.49
N LEU A 162 0.85 -21.50 -20.17
CA LEU A 162 -0.26 -20.65 -19.77
C LEU A 162 -0.82 -21.02 -18.40
N GLY A 163 -1.43 -20.03 -17.76
CA GLY A 163 -2.33 -20.21 -16.63
C GLY A 163 -1.70 -19.97 -15.27
N LEU A 164 -2.56 -19.67 -14.30
CA LEU A 164 -2.17 -19.30 -12.94
C LEU A 164 -1.69 -20.49 -12.08
N ASP A 165 -1.89 -21.71 -12.55
CA ASP A 165 -1.36 -22.92 -11.90
C ASP A 165 0.07 -23.26 -12.39
N HIS A 166 0.62 -22.50 -13.34
CA HIS A 166 1.95 -22.75 -13.88
C HIS A 166 3.04 -22.61 -12.80
N PRO A 167 3.96 -23.58 -12.65
CA PRO A 167 4.96 -23.55 -11.58
C PRO A 167 5.86 -22.30 -11.59
N ALA A 168 6.21 -21.79 -12.77
CA ALA A 168 7.07 -20.60 -12.89
C ALA A 168 6.44 -19.32 -12.33
N LEU A 169 5.10 -19.25 -12.25
CA LEU A 169 4.41 -18.14 -11.57
C LEU A 169 4.69 -18.14 -10.07
N TRP A 170 4.89 -19.31 -9.48
CA TRP A 170 5.08 -19.50 -8.04
C TRP A 170 6.53 -19.79 -7.68
N ASP A 171 7.45 -19.51 -8.60
CA ASP A 171 8.90 -19.57 -8.37
C ASP A 171 9.39 -18.22 -7.85
N ASP A 172 9.90 -18.21 -6.62
CA ASP A 172 10.46 -17.02 -5.95
C ASP A 172 11.90 -16.71 -6.37
N SER A 173 12.32 -17.23 -7.54
CA SER A 173 13.60 -16.92 -8.14
C SER A 173 13.87 -15.41 -8.23
N TRP A 174 15.15 -15.04 -8.24
CA TRP A 174 15.60 -13.65 -8.36
C TRP A 174 15.09 -12.94 -9.63
N LEU A 175 14.67 -13.70 -10.66
CA LEU A 175 14.12 -13.16 -11.91
C LEU A 175 12.67 -12.69 -11.76
N SER A 176 11.93 -13.23 -10.79
CA SER A 176 10.50 -12.97 -10.56
C SER A 176 10.24 -11.65 -9.84
N TRP A 177 11.27 -11.09 -9.18
CA TRP A 177 11.16 -9.89 -8.37
C TRP A 177 10.83 -8.63 -9.19
N HIS A 178 11.46 -8.46 -10.36
CA HIS A 178 11.32 -7.21 -11.12
C HIS A 178 9.88 -7.01 -11.61
N GLY A 179 9.25 -8.02 -12.21
CA GLY A 179 7.85 -7.92 -12.63
C GLY A 179 6.87 -7.86 -11.46
N GLN A 180 7.15 -8.53 -10.33
CA GLN A 180 6.36 -8.37 -9.11
C GLN A 180 6.34 -6.91 -8.65
N MET A 181 7.50 -6.27 -8.65
CA MET A 181 7.69 -4.87 -8.28
C MET A 181 6.97 -3.91 -9.23
N THR A 182 7.23 -4.02 -10.54
CA THR A 182 6.57 -3.21 -11.57
C THR A 182 5.05 -3.29 -11.45
N THR A 183 4.52 -4.51 -11.30
CA THR A 183 3.08 -4.76 -11.23
C THR A 183 2.47 -4.20 -9.95
N THR A 184 3.11 -4.40 -8.80
CA THR A 184 2.65 -3.86 -7.50
C THR A 184 2.67 -2.32 -7.51
N VAL A 185 3.70 -1.71 -8.10
CA VAL A 185 3.76 -0.25 -8.26
C VAL A 185 2.68 0.28 -9.22
N ALA A 186 2.34 -0.47 -10.27
CA ALA A 186 1.32 -0.02 -11.22
C ALA A 186 -0.11 -0.22 -10.72
N ALA A 187 -0.39 -1.36 -10.08
CA ALA A 187 -1.74 -1.85 -9.83
C ALA A 187 -2.00 -2.36 -8.40
N GLY A 188 -1.02 -2.30 -7.50
CA GLY A 188 -1.13 -2.79 -6.12
C GLY A 188 -2.03 -1.93 -5.22
N ASN A 189 -2.62 -2.58 -4.22
CA ASN A 189 -3.47 -1.94 -3.22
C ASN A 189 -2.69 -1.11 -2.19
N GLY A 190 -1.36 -1.26 -2.09
CA GLY A 190 -0.51 -0.57 -1.14
C GLY A 190 -0.71 -1.06 0.30
N LEU A 191 -0.71 -2.38 0.51
CA LEU A 191 -1.03 -2.99 1.81
C LEU A 191 0.09 -2.79 2.83
#